data_AF-A0AAW2J5T0-F1
#
_entry.id   AF-A0AAW2J5T0-F1
#
_cell.length_a   1.000
_cell.length_b   1.000
_cell.length_c   1.000
_cell.angle_alpha   90.00
_cell.angle_beta   90.00
_cell.angle_gamma   90.00
#
_symmetry.space_group_name_H-M   'P 1'
#
loop_
_entity.id
_entity.type
_entity.pdbx_description
1 polymer ?
#
loop_
_entity_poly.entity_id
_entity_poly.type
_entity_poly.pdbx_seq_one_letter_code
_entity_poly.pdbx_strand_id
1 'polypeptide(L)'
;MIAEGLEKKPLSYIARQIVATGFNCVRFTWATFMFTRPDYSKLTVSESLDKYGLKDAKAGLVKNNPQFLNMNVVEVHQAVVNELGKNKVMVVLDNHVSQPKWCCGGGDGNGFFGDAEFDPTEWLQGLAAVARTYKGNSAVIGMSLRNELRGDRQNEADWYKYMQEGAATIHRENPDCLVIVSGLSYDTNLGFLKAKPLGVNLNNKLVYEAHCYMLREGTVNLEEVYGVNDLNWDRPRNPAFLDRLQLIRQLNQEPKTNRPTYYIMFHPQSGQCVHIGKTNIVLANCKTASYWDQHQDGGTIKVAGSPQCLGVAGDGNAARVSDDCSSNGSKWKYVSSSGLHLGAQDGEGKYLCLERNASDSTLVTKKCLCVGDNLVDFPTCADNPEVQWFKLVPANV
;
A
#
# COMPACT_ATOMS: atom_id res chain seq x y z
N MET A 1 -22.84 1.00 6.87
CA MET A 1 -21.54 1.68 7.03
C MET A 1 -21.65 3.04 6.39
N ILE A 2 -21.14 4.07 7.05
CA ILE A 2 -21.05 5.43 6.53
C ILE A 2 -19.57 5.81 6.66
N ALA A 3 -19.02 6.50 5.66
CA ALA A 3 -17.61 6.90 5.71
C ALA A 3 -17.36 7.81 6.92
N GLU A 4 -16.41 7.43 7.77
CA GLU A 4 -15.92 8.31 8.83
C GLU A 4 -15.27 9.57 8.26
N GLY A 5 -15.21 10.62 9.06
CA GLY A 5 -14.70 11.92 8.66
C GLY A 5 -15.76 12.84 8.06
N LEU A 6 -16.87 12.29 7.54
CA LEU A 6 -18.01 13.10 7.07
C LEU A 6 -18.65 13.92 8.20
N GLU A 7 -18.57 13.45 9.44
CA GLU A 7 -18.97 14.20 10.61
C GLU A 7 -17.97 15.28 11.02
N LYS A 8 -16.73 15.24 10.50
CA LYS A 8 -15.65 16.18 10.82
C LYS A 8 -15.46 17.28 9.78
N LYS A 9 -15.57 16.95 8.47
CA LYS A 9 -15.31 17.87 7.36
C LYS A 9 -16.27 17.64 6.18
N PRO A 10 -16.50 18.66 5.34
CA PRO A 10 -17.26 18.48 4.10
C PRO A 10 -16.63 17.42 3.19
N LEU A 11 -17.44 16.58 2.54
CA LEU A 11 -16.95 15.52 1.66
C LEU A 11 -15.98 16.04 0.58
N SER A 12 -16.29 17.19 -0.03
CA SER A 12 -15.42 17.80 -1.06
C SER A 12 -14.06 18.23 -0.50
N TYR A 13 -14.00 18.61 0.77
CA TYR A 13 -12.73 18.93 1.43
C TYR A 13 -11.89 17.67 1.62
N ILE A 14 -12.49 16.57 2.11
CA ILE A 14 -11.80 15.29 2.30
C ILE A 14 -11.23 14.78 0.96
N ALA A 15 -12.04 14.79 -0.10
CA ALA A 15 -11.61 14.36 -1.43
C ALA A 15 -10.43 15.20 -1.96
N ARG A 16 -10.45 16.52 -1.77
CA ARG A 16 -9.32 17.39 -2.13
C ARG A 16 -8.07 17.12 -1.31
N GLN A 17 -8.19 16.81 -0.02
CA GLN A 17 -7.05 16.51 0.84
C GLN A 17 -6.35 15.20 0.44
N ILE A 18 -7.11 14.19 -0.01
CA ILE A 18 -6.53 12.94 -0.56
C ILE A 18 -5.60 13.25 -1.74
N VAL A 19 -6.05 14.09 -2.67
CA VAL A 19 -5.25 14.52 -3.83
C VAL A 19 -4.06 15.41 -3.40
N ALA A 20 -4.29 16.36 -2.49
CA ALA A 20 -3.24 17.27 -2.00
C ALA A 20 -2.11 16.52 -1.27
N THR A 21 -2.45 15.40 -0.62
CA THR A 21 -1.49 14.48 -0.01
C THR A 21 -0.89 13.50 -1.01
N GLY A 22 -1.16 13.60 -2.31
CA GLY A 22 -0.52 12.83 -3.38
C GLY A 22 -1.04 11.40 -3.53
N PHE A 23 -2.15 11.03 -2.88
CA PHE A 23 -2.84 9.77 -3.15
C PHE A 23 -3.80 9.93 -4.33
N ASN A 24 -3.92 8.89 -5.15
CA ASN A 24 -4.76 8.88 -6.35
C ASN A 24 -5.79 7.74 -6.37
N CYS A 25 -5.83 6.92 -5.32
CA CYS A 25 -6.72 5.77 -5.21
C CYS A 25 -7.19 5.58 -3.77
N VAL A 26 -8.45 5.21 -3.60
CA VAL A 26 -9.06 4.86 -2.30
C VAL A 26 -9.65 3.46 -2.39
N ARG A 27 -9.26 2.56 -1.49
CA ARG A 27 -9.97 1.30 -1.23
C ARG A 27 -11.15 1.62 -0.30
N PHE A 28 -12.36 1.62 -0.84
CA PHE A 28 -13.57 2.07 -0.14
C PHE A 28 -14.45 0.88 0.22
N THR A 29 -14.58 0.67 1.53
CA THR A 29 -15.21 -0.51 2.12
C THR A 29 -16.74 -0.43 2.10
N TRP A 30 -17.40 -1.55 1.87
CA TRP A 30 -18.84 -1.71 2.01
C TRP A 30 -19.19 -3.05 2.67
N ALA A 31 -20.41 -3.13 3.22
CA ALA A 31 -20.93 -4.36 3.83
C ALA A 31 -22.01 -5.01 2.96
N THR A 32 -22.03 -6.34 2.86
CA THR A 32 -23.02 -7.09 2.07
C THR A 32 -24.46 -6.68 2.40
N PHE A 33 -24.81 -6.62 3.68
CA PHE A 33 -26.19 -6.36 4.10
C PHE A 33 -26.68 -4.96 3.72
N MET A 34 -25.77 -4.00 3.52
CA MET A 34 -26.14 -2.66 3.03
C MET A 34 -26.79 -2.70 1.66
N PHE A 35 -26.51 -3.72 0.84
CA PHE A 35 -27.01 -3.85 -0.52
C PHE A 35 -28.05 -4.96 -0.68
N THR A 36 -28.10 -5.94 0.23
CA THR A 36 -28.99 -7.10 0.12
C THR A 36 -30.21 -7.03 1.04
N ARG A 37 -30.15 -6.28 2.15
CA ARG A 37 -31.19 -6.31 3.17
C ARG A 37 -31.89 -4.95 3.36
N PRO A 38 -33.24 -4.89 3.25
CA PRO A 38 -34.00 -3.64 3.38
C PRO A 38 -33.85 -2.90 4.71
N ASP A 39 -33.61 -3.62 5.81
CA ASP A 39 -33.40 -3.07 7.16
C ASP A 39 -32.05 -2.35 7.32
N TYR A 40 -31.19 -2.43 6.31
CA TYR A 40 -29.98 -1.62 6.17
C TYR A 40 -30.08 -0.67 4.98
N SER A 41 -30.42 -1.16 3.79
CA SER A 41 -30.39 -0.38 2.55
C SER A 41 -31.38 0.79 2.51
N LYS A 42 -32.51 0.67 3.25
CA LYS A 42 -33.53 1.73 3.33
C LYS A 42 -33.33 2.69 4.49
N LEU A 43 -32.37 2.44 5.39
CA LEU A 43 -32.09 3.36 6.48
C LEU A 43 -31.52 4.65 5.90
N THR A 44 -32.16 5.77 6.24
CA THR A 44 -31.50 7.07 6.12
C THR A 44 -30.27 7.11 7.01
N VAL A 45 -29.31 7.98 6.68
CA VAL A 45 -28.16 8.20 7.56
C VAL A 45 -28.59 8.64 8.95
N SER A 46 -29.60 9.51 9.05
CA SER A 46 -30.16 9.93 10.34
C SER A 46 -30.67 8.75 11.17
N GLU A 47 -31.50 7.88 10.60
CA GLU A 47 -32.03 6.69 11.28
C GLU A 47 -30.93 5.69 11.63
N SER A 48 -29.96 5.50 10.73
CA SER A 48 -28.82 4.61 10.98
C SER A 48 -28.00 5.10 12.18
N LEU A 49 -27.75 6.41 12.31
CA LEU A 49 -26.99 6.96 13.43
C LEU A 49 -27.77 6.89 14.74
N ASP A 50 -29.08 7.13 14.69
CA ASP A 50 -29.96 6.99 15.87
C ASP A 50 -30.02 5.53 16.36
N LYS A 51 -30.12 4.56 15.43
CA LYS A 51 -30.14 3.12 15.73
C LYS A 51 -28.93 2.66 16.55
N TYR A 52 -27.76 3.27 16.34
CA TYR A 52 -26.52 2.95 17.05
C TYR A 52 -26.12 4.00 18.12
N GLY A 53 -27.00 4.97 18.43
CA GLY A 53 -26.73 5.97 19.47
C GLY A 53 -25.60 6.95 19.16
N LEU A 54 -25.25 7.15 17.88
CA LEU A 54 -24.10 7.95 17.43
C LEU A 54 -24.42 9.45 17.35
N LYS A 55 -24.80 10.02 18.50
CA LYS A 55 -25.28 11.42 18.60
C LYS A 55 -24.24 12.44 18.14
N ASP A 56 -22.97 12.26 18.51
CA ASP A 56 -21.90 13.20 18.15
C ASP A 56 -21.60 13.17 16.65
N ALA A 57 -21.59 11.98 16.04
CA ALA A 57 -21.42 11.83 14.60
C ALA A 57 -22.59 12.46 13.83
N LYS A 58 -23.81 12.30 14.32
CA LYS A 58 -25.00 12.96 13.74
C LYS A 58 -24.91 14.48 13.84
N ALA A 59 -24.53 15.02 14.99
CA ALA A 59 -24.32 16.46 15.16
C ALA A 59 -23.21 16.99 14.23
N GLY A 60 -22.12 16.24 14.08
CA GLY A 60 -21.05 16.56 13.13
C GLY A 60 -21.51 16.57 11.68
N LEU A 61 -22.34 15.61 11.27
CA LEU A 61 -22.95 15.59 9.93
C LEU A 61 -23.90 16.76 9.70
N VAL A 62 -24.74 17.12 10.68
CA VAL A 62 -25.60 18.33 10.61
C VAL A 62 -24.74 19.56 10.28
N LYS A 63 -23.57 19.68 10.89
CA LYS A 63 -22.66 20.81 10.70
C LYS A 63 -21.94 20.77 9.34
N ASN A 64 -21.43 19.61 8.94
CA ASN A 64 -20.47 19.51 7.84
C ASN A 64 -21.05 19.01 6.52
N ASN A 65 -22.08 18.16 6.57
CA ASN A 65 -22.71 17.54 5.40
C ASN A 65 -24.23 17.29 5.64
N PRO A 66 -25.03 18.34 5.97
CA PRO A 66 -26.44 18.17 6.35
C PRO A 66 -27.30 17.48 5.28
N GLN A 67 -26.92 17.62 4.01
CA GLN A 67 -27.62 17.01 2.87
C GLN A 67 -27.65 15.48 2.92
N PHE A 68 -26.72 14.83 3.64
CA PHE A 68 -26.63 13.37 3.70
C PHE A 68 -27.59 12.75 4.72
N LEU A 69 -28.14 13.51 5.67
CA LEU A 69 -28.98 12.98 6.75
C LEU A 69 -30.25 12.29 6.24
N ASN A 70 -30.82 12.81 5.15
CA ASN A 70 -32.05 12.30 4.53
C ASN A 70 -31.80 11.28 3.40
N MET A 71 -30.53 11.10 3.00
CA MET A 71 -30.16 10.08 2.03
C MET A 71 -30.05 8.73 2.73
N ASN A 72 -30.36 7.65 2.02
CA ASN A 72 -30.08 6.31 2.53
C ASN A 72 -28.58 5.99 2.51
N VAL A 73 -28.17 4.98 3.27
CA VAL A 73 -26.75 4.62 3.42
C VAL A 73 -26.07 4.25 2.09
N VAL A 74 -26.81 3.70 1.12
CA VAL A 74 -26.28 3.36 -0.22
C VAL A 74 -26.10 4.62 -1.07
N GLU A 75 -27.05 5.55 -1.02
CA GLU A 75 -26.96 6.85 -1.70
C GLU A 75 -25.78 7.68 -1.21
N VAL A 76 -25.51 7.70 0.10
CA VAL A 76 -24.32 8.38 0.63
C VAL A 76 -23.04 7.69 0.21
N HIS A 77 -23.01 6.36 0.17
CA HIS A 77 -21.87 5.62 -0.36
C HIS A 77 -21.60 5.98 -1.84
N GLN A 78 -22.64 6.12 -2.67
CA GLN A 78 -22.51 6.64 -4.04
C GLN A 78 -22.04 8.10 -4.09
N ALA A 79 -22.54 8.97 -3.21
CA ALA A 79 -22.12 10.36 -3.14
C ALA A 79 -20.62 10.49 -2.86
N VAL A 80 -20.07 9.66 -1.95
CA VAL A 80 -18.63 9.58 -1.66
C VAL A 80 -17.84 9.17 -2.91
N VAL A 81 -18.22 8.07 -3.56
CA VAL A 81 -17.55 7.59 -4.79
C VAL A 81 -17.58 8.66 -5.89
N ASN A 82 -18.71 9.33 -6.07
CA ASN A 82 -18.87 10.38 -7.07
C ASN A 82 -17.99 11.60 -6.78
N GLU A 83 -17.87 12.01 -5.52
CA GLU A 83 -16.99 13.14 -5.16
C GLU A 83 -15.51 12.78 -5.33
N LEU A 84 -15.10 11.55 -4.98
CA LEU A 84 -13.75 11.04 -5.27
C LEU A 84 -13.47 11.10 -6.78
N GLY A 85 -14.43 10.64 -7.60
CA GLY A 85 -14.35 10.69 -9.06
C GLY A 85 -14.19 12.10 -9.63
N LYS A 86 -14.96 13.09 -9.12
CA LYS A 86 -14.79 14.51 -9.52
C LYS A 86 -13.39 15.05 -9.25
N ASN A 87 -12.73 14.53 -8.22
CA ASN A 87 -11.36 14.87 -7.87
C ASN A 87 -10.31 13.97 -8.55
N LYS A 88 -10.71 13.14 -9.52
CA LYS A 88 -9.85 12.20 -10.26
C LYS A 88 -9.17 11.17 -9.36
N VAL A 89 -9.82 10.81 -8.25
CA VAL A 89 -9.38 9.74 -7.37
C VAL A 89 -10.05 8.44 -7.82
N MET A 90 -9.24 7.42 -8.09
CA MET A 90 -9.71 6.08 -8.41
C MET A 90 -10.28 5.41 -7.16
N VAL A 91 -11.26 4.53 -7.35
CA VAL A 91 -11.93 3.81 -6.26
C VAL A 91 -11.84 2.31 -6.52
N VAL A 92 -11.36 1.60 -5.52
CA VAL A 92 -11.49 0.14 -5.41
C VAL A 92 -12.56 -0.14 -4.37
N LEU A 93 -13.65 -0.79 -4.78
CA LEU A 93 -14.73 -1.16 -3.85
C LEU A 93 -14.35 -2.44 -3.12
N ASP A 94 -14.41 -2.47 -1.79
CA ASP A 94 -13.99 -3.62 -0.99
C ASP A 94 -15.16 -4.20 -0.19
N ASN A 95 -15.54 -5.45 -0.47
CA ASN A 95 -16.50 -6.15 0.38
C ASN A 95 -15.84 -6.53 1.71
N HIS A 96 -15.96 -5.66 2.69
CA HIS A 96 -15.17 -5.76 3.91
C HIS A 96 -15.75 -6.74 4.92
N VAL A 97 -17.08 -6.80 5.00
CA VAL A 97 -17.82 -7.59 5.99
C VAL A 97 -19.25 -7.82 5.49
N SER A 98 -19.97 -8.80 6.03
CA SER A 98 -21.38 -8.97 5.67
C SER A 98 -22.29 -8.05 6.49
N GLN A 99 -22.23 -8.19 7.81
CA GLN A 99 -22.94 -7.33 8.75
C GLN A 99 -22.10 -6.06 9.02
N PRO A 100 -22.66 -4.85 8.90
CA PRO A 100 -21.90 -3.62 9.17
C PRO A 100 -21.60 -3.50 10.67
N LYS A 101 -20.41 -3.94 11.08
CA LYS A 101 -19.89 -3.90 12.45
C LYS A 101 -18.37 -3.80 12.46
N TRP A 102 -17.78 -3.66 13.65
CA TRP A 102 -16.34 -3.77 13.83
C TRP A 102 -15.86 -5.22 13.58
N CYS A 103 -14.81 -5.34 12.77
CA CYS A 103 -14.09 -6.59 12.47
C CYS A 103 -12.60 -6.38 12.86
N CYS A 104 -11.65 -7.29 12.68
CA CYS A 104 -11.70 -8.56 11.97
C CYS A 104 -11.18 -9.67 12.91
N GLY A 105 -11.89 -9.88 14.03
CA GLY A 105 -11.53 -10.90 15.01
C GLY A 105 -11.79 -12.31 14.48
N GLY A 106 -11.12 -13.31 15.04
CA GLY A 106 -11.36 -14.72 14.67
C GLY A 106 -12.77 -15.22 15.00
N GLY A 107 -13.49 -14.56 15.91
CA GLY A 107 -14.82 -14.94 16.38
C GLY A 107 -15.95 -14.00 15.96
N ASP A 108 -15.75 -13.12 14.97
CA ASP A 108 -16.78 -12.16 14.55
C ASP A 108 -17.86 -12.74 13.63
N GLY A 109 -17.78 -14.03 13.31
CA GLY A 109 -18.74 -14.75 12.46
C GLY A 109 -18.75 -14.31 10.99
N ASN A 110 -17.67 -13.67 10.52
CA ASN A 110 -17.53 -13.17 9.14
C ASN A 110 -16.24 -13.65 8.45
N GLY A 111 -15.49 -14.56 9.07
CA GLY A 111 -14.13 -14.92 8.66
C GLY A 111 -14.07 -15.78 7.41
N PHE A 112 -15.01 -16.72 7.23
CA PHE A 112 -15.03 -17.61 6.07
C PHE A 112 -16.44 -17.93 5.60
N PHE A 113 -16.53 -18.46 4.37
CA PHE A 113 -17.78 -18.89 3.75
C PHE A 113 -18.55 -19.87 4.66
N GLY A 114 -19.82 -19.56 4.92
CA GLY A 114 -20.70 -20.35 5.78
C GLY A 114 -20.62 -20.01 7.28
N ASP A 115 -19.84 -19.00 7.68
CA ASP A 115 -19.95 -18.44 9.03
C ASP A 115 -21.32 -17.80 9.27
N ALA A 116 -21.66 -17.56 10.55
CA ALA A 116 -22.98 -17.10 10.98
C ALA A 116 -23.52 -15.88 10.20
N GLU A 117 -22.64 -14.95 9.83
CA GLU A 117 -23.01 -13.76 9.07
C GLU A 117 -22.50 -13.80 7.61
N PHE A 118 -21.83 -14.87 7.17
CA PHE A 118 -21.24 -14.97 5.84
C PHE A 118 -21.84 -16.12 5.02
N ASP A 119 -23.10 -15.93 4.59
CA ASP A 119 -23.74 -16.77 3.58
C ASP A 119 -23.14 -16.46 2.18
N PRO A 120 -22.53 -17.44 1.49
CA PRO A 120 -21.99 -17.25 0.15
C PRO A 120 -23.05 -16.84 -0.87
N THR A 121 -24.30 -17.29 -0.72
CA THR A 121 -25.37 -16.98 -1.67
C THR A 121 -25.74 -15.49 -1.59
N GLU A 122 -25.97 -14.98 -0.38
CA GLU A 122 -26.23 -13.56 -0.15
C GLU A 122 -25.01 -12.71 -0.53
N TRP A 123 -23.79 -13.18 -0.27
CA TRP A 123 -22.58 -12.50 -0.70
C TRP A 123 -22.49 -12.33 -2.22
N LEU A 124 -22.76 -13.37 -3.00
CA LEU A 124 -22.82 -13.27 -4.47
C LEU A 124 -23.90 -12.26 -4.93
N GLN A 125 -25.05 -12.21 -4.25
CA GLN A 125 -26.08 -11.21 -4.52
C GLN A 125 -25.58 -9.78 -4.24
N GLY A 126 -24.85 -9.60 -3.13
CA GLY A 126 -24.21 -8.34 -2.77
C GLY A 126 -23.18 -7.89 -3.81
N LEU A 127 -22.28 -8.78 -4.23
CA LEU A 127 -21.32 -8.51 -5.29
C LEU A 127 -22.03 -8.08 -6.58
N ALA A 128 -23.06 -8.82 -6.99
CA ALA A 128 -23.83 -8.48 -8.19
C ALA A 128 -24.54 -7.12 -8.07
N ALA A 129 -25.09 -6.81 -6.89
CA ALA A 129 -25.77 -5.55 -6.62
C ALA A 129 -24.79 -4.38 -6.73
N VAL A 130 -23.64 -4.44 -6.03
CA VAL A 130 -22.64 -3.37 -6.04
C VAL A 130 -22.02 -3.19 -7.44
N ALA A 131 -21.67 -4.28 -8.12
CA ALA A 131 -21.16 -4.20 -9.49
C ALA A 131 -22.14 -3.49 -10.43
N ARG A 132 -23.45 -3.79 -10.34
CA ARG A 132 -24.49 -3.10 -11.11
C ARG A 132 -24.64 -1.64 -10.70
N THR A 133 -24.64 -1.35 -9.39
CA THR A 133 -24.77 0.01 -8.85
C THR A 133 -23.70 0.96 -9.38
N TYR A 134 -22.48 0.47 -9.57
CA TYR A 134 -21.33 1.27 -10.03
C TYR A 134 -20.98 1.10 -11.51
N LYS A 135 -21.78 0.35 -12.26
CA LYS A 135 -21.56 0.16 -13.69
C LYS A 135 -21.60 1.51 -14.43
N GLY A 136 -20.58 1.77 -15.24
CA GLY A 136 -20.43 3.04 -15.98
C GLY A 136 -19.86 4.20 -15.14
N ASN A 137 -19.59 4.02 -13.85
CA ASN A 137 -18.88 5.02 -13.05
C ASN A 137 -17.37 4.91 -13.29
N SER A 138 -16.79 5.86 -14.03
CA SER A 138 -15.37 5.83 -14.41
C SER A 138 -14.39 5.98 -13.24
N ALA A 139 -14.86 6.38 -12.05
CA ALA A 139 -14.01 6.44 -10.86
C ALA A 139 -13.76 5.03 -10.28
N VAL A 140 -14.69 4.09 -10.47
CA VAL A 140 -14.58 2.73 -9.93
C VAL A 140 -13.74 1.88 -10.89
N ILE A 141 -12.50 1.60 -10.48
CA ILE A 141 -11.53 0.88 -11.30
C ILE A 141 -11.52 -0.63 -11.01
N GLY A 142 -12.01 -1.04 -9.85
CA GLY A 142 -12.02 -2.44 -9.45
C GLY A 142 -12.87 -2.71 -8.23
N MET A 143 -13.11 -3.99 -7.98
CA MET A 143 -13.84 -4.46 -6.82
C MET A 143 -13.15 -5.69 -6.23
N SER A 144 -12.81 -5.61 -4.94
CA SER A 144 -12.33 -6.73 -4.14
C SER A 144 -13.50 -7.58 -3.66
N LEU A 145 -13.30 -8.89 -3.78
CA LEU A 145 -14.29 -9.92 -3.51
C LEU A 145 -14.64 -10.04 -2.03
N ARG A 146 -13.64 -10.05 -1.15
CA ARG A 146 -13.82 -10.22 0.29
C ARG A 146 -12.54 -9.86 1.05
N ASN A 147 -12.66 -9.07 2.10
CA ASN A 147 -11.55 -8.74 3.00
C ASN A 147 -11.23 -9.89 3.99
N GLU A 148 -9.96 -10.26 4.05
CA GLU A 148 -9.32 -11.07 5.10
C GLU A 148 -10.00 -12.40 5.41
N LEU A 149 -10.10 -13.29 4.41
CA LEU A 149 -10.58 -14.65 4.66
C LEU A 149 -9.70 -15.34 5.73
N ARG A 150 -10.33 -15.89 6.76
CA ARG A 150 -9.68 -16.32 8.01
C ARG A 150 -10.52 -17.31 8.81
N GLY A 151 -9.93 -17.84 9.88
CA GLY A 151 -10.61 -18.69 10.86
C GLY A 151 -10.54 -20.18 10.55
N ASP A 152 -10.98 -21.00 11.49
CA ASP A 152 -10.72 -22.45 11.50
C ASP A 152 -11.44 -23.23 10.38
N ARG A 153 -12.47 -22.64 9.76
CA ARG A 153 -13.20 -23.22 8.62
C ARG A 153 -12.48 -23.06 7.28
N GLN A 154 -11.48 -22.19 7.22
CA GLN A 154 -10.85 -21.84 5.96
C GLN A 154 -10.21 -23.06 5.29
N ASN A 155 -10.46 -23.21 4.00
CA ASN A 155 -9.88 -24.29 3.20
C ASN A 155 -9.77 -23.86 1.73
N GLU A 156 -8.81 -24.44 1.01
CA GLU A 156 -8.58 -24.08 -0.40
C GLU A 156 -9.75 -24.46 -1.31
N ALA A 157 -10.44 -25.58 -1.06
CA ALA A 157 -11.49 -26.07 -1.94
C ALA A 157 -12.66 -25.08 -2.06
N ASP A 158 -13.16 -24.60 -0.91
CA ASP A 158 -14.20 -23.58 -0.86
C ASP A 158 -13.68 -22.23 -1.33
N TRP A 159 -12.43 -21.88 -1.02
CA TRP A 159 -11.80 -20.66 -1.54
C TRP A 159 -11.83 -20.66 -3.08
N TYR A 160 -11.35 -21.73 -3.74
CA TYR A 160 -11.37 -21.80 -5.21
C TYR A 160 -12.79 -21.67 -5.74
N LYS A 161 -13.73 -22.45 -5.20
CA LYS A 161 -15.13 -22.44 -5.63
C LYS A 161 -15.72 -21.03 -5.55
N TYR A 162 -15.72 -20.43 -4.38
CA TYR A 162 -16.42 -19.17 -4.16
C TYR A 162 -15.69 -17.97 -4.76
N MET A 163 -14.36 -17.96 -4.78
CA MET A 163 -13.61 -16.89 -5.43
C MET A 163 -13.77 -16.92 -6.95
N GLN A 164 -13.89 -18.11 -7.57
CA GLN A 164 -14.25 -18.24 -8.98
C GLN A 164 -15.67 -17.74 -9.26
N GLU A 165 -16.66 -18.15 -8.46
CA GLU A 165 -18.06 -17.73 -8.60
C GLU A 165 -18.23 -16.22 -8.40
N GLY A 166 -17.57 -15.66 -7.39
CA GLY A 166 -17.57 -14.22 -7.12
C GLY A 166 -16.91 -13.43 -8.25
N ALA A 167 -15.75 -13.87 -8.72
CA ALA A 167 -15.04 -13.22 -9.83
C ALA A 167 -15.87 -13.18 -11.11
N ALA A 168 -16.49 -14.31 -11.47
CA ALA A 168 -17.40 -14.39 -12.62
C ALA A 168 -18.63 -13.48 -12.44
N THR A 169 -19.16 -13.40 -11.22
CA THR A 169 -20.30 -12.54 -10.90
C THR A 169 -19.98 -11.06 -11.11
N ILE A 170 -18.86 -10.57 -10.55
CA ILE A 170 -18.44 -9.18 -10.74
C ILE A 170 -18.25 -8.87 -12.23
N HIS A 171 -17.49 -9.72 -12.93
CA HIS A 171 -17.15 -9.48 -14.33
C HIS A 171 -18.38 -9.50 -15.26
N ARG A 172 -19.37 -10.37 -14.98
CA ARG A 172 -20.63 -10.40 -15.73
C ARG A 172 -21.42 -9.10 -15.56
N GLU A 173 -21.54 -8.62 -14.33
CA GLU A 173 -22.34 -7.42 -14.04
C GLU A 173 -21.64 -6.13 -14.49
N ASN A 174 -20.31 -6.05 -14.29
CA ASN A 174 -19.49 -4.89 -14.62
C ASN A 174 -18.13 -5.33 -15.25
N PRO A 175 -18.08 -5.56 -16.57
CA PRO A 175 -16.90 -6.10 -17.25
C PRO A 175 -15.72 -5.12 -17.35
N ASP A 176 -15.96 -3.83 -17.10
CA ASP A 176 -14.93 -2.80 -17.18
C ASP A 176 -14.00 -2.79 -15.96
N CYS A 177 -14.52 -3.21 -14.80
CA CYS A 177 -13.80 -3.27 -13.54
C CYS A 177 -12.74 -4.37 -13.48
N LEU A 178 -11.65 -4.08 -12.78
CA LEU A 178 -10.74 -5.10 -12.27
C LEU A 178 -11.44 -5.94 -11.19
N VAL A 179 -11.17 -7.23 -11.17
CA VAL A 179 -11.65 -8.15 -10.14
C VAL A 179 -10.47 -8.50 -9.26
N ILE A 180 -10.56 -8.11 -7.98
CA ILE A 180 -9.48 -8.25 -7.02
C ILE A 180 -9.78 -9.44 -6.10
N VAL A 181 -8.84 -10.38 -6.04
CA VAL A 181 -8.95 -11.66 -5.34
C VAL A 181 -7.92 -11.69 -4.21
N SER A 182 -8.40 -11.79 -2.98
CA SER A 182 -7.60 -11.87 -1.76
C SER A 182 -7.27 -13.31 -1.36
N GLY A 183 -6.32 -13.48 -0.44
CA GLY A 183 -5.78 -14.77 -0.03
C GLY A 183 -6.53 -15.45 1.12
N LEU A 184 -5.82 -16.36 1.79
CA LEU A 184 -6.22 -16.98 3.05
C LEU A 184 -5.42 -16.40 4.21
N SER A 185 -5.80 -16.73 5.44
CA SER A 185 -5.13 -16.31 6.68
C SER A 185 -4.97 -14.79 6.77
N TYR A 186 -6.08 -14.06 6.77
CA TYR A 186 -6.08 -12.60 6.78
C TYR A 186 -5.39 -12.00 5.56
N ASP A 187 -5.59 -12.61 4.39
CA ASP A 187 -4.98 -12.24 3.12
C ASP A 187 -3.45 -12.26 3.12
N THR A 188 -2.81 -12.90 4.11
CA THR A 188 -1.35 -12.99 4.20
C THR A 188 -0.80 -14.17 3.39
N ASN A 189 -1.66 -15.10 2.95
CA ASN A 189 -1.24 -16.30 2.24
C ASN A 189 -1.91 -16.43 0.86
N LEU A 190 -1.10 -16.29 -0.18
CA LEU A 190 -1.42 -16.62 -1.58
C LEU A 190 -0.56 -17.79 -2.11
N GLY A 191 0.23 -18.45 -1.25
CA GLY A 191 1.26 -19.42 -1.65
C GLY A 191 0.70 -20.64 -2.41
N PHE A 192 -0.52 -21.05 -2.08
CA PHE A 192 -1.21 -22.17 -2.73
C PHE A 192 -1.47 -21.93 -4.23
N LEU A 193 -1.55 -20.67 -4.67
CA LEU A 193 -1.71 -20.31 -6.08
C LEU A 193 -0.52 -20.72 -6.95
N LYS A 194 0.67 -20.93 -6.35
CA LYS A 194 1.83 -21.47 -7.07
C LYS A 194 1.59 -22.90 -7.56
N ALA A 195 0.87 -23.70 -6.78
CA ALA A 195 0.55 -25.08 -7.14
C ALA A 195 -0.65 -25.16 -8.11
N LYS A 196 -1.66 -24.30 -7.91
CA LYS A 196 -2.86 -24.27 -8.74
C LYS A 196 -3.33 -22.82 -8.96
N PRO A 197 -3.31 -22.28 -10.18
CA PRO A 197 -3.84 -20.93 -10.43
C PRO A 197 -5.37 -20.91 -10.23
N LEU A 198 -5.95 -19.72 -9.99
CA LEU A 198 -7.40 -19.54 -9.80
C LEU A 198 -8.24 -20.07 -10.97
N GLY A 199 -7.72 -20.02 -12.21
CA GLY A 199 -8.36 -20.64 -13.36
C GLY A 199 -9.60 -19.91 -13.90
N VAL A 200 -9.70 -18.59 -13.70
CA VAL A 200 -10.74 -17.74 -14.31
C VAL A 200 -10.17 -16.92 -15.48
N ASN A 201 -10.96 -16.78 -16.55
CA ASN A 201 -10.65 -15.86 -17.65
C ASN A 201 -11.54 -14.63 -17.56
N LEU A 202 -10.93 -13.50 -17.19
CA LEU A 202 -11.59 -12.20 -17.04
C LEU A 202 -11.05 -11.17 -18.03
N ASN A 203 -10.52 -11.60 -19.19
CA ASN A 203 -9.94 -10.70 -20.20
C ASN A 203 -8.85 -9.75 -19.64
N ASN A 204 -7.89 -10.32 -18.90
CA ASN A 204 -6.79 -9.60 -18.23
C ASN A 204 -7.24 -8.61 -17.15
N LYS A 205 -8.37 -8.87 -16.48
CA LYS A 205 -8.90 -8.04 -15.37
C LYS A 205 -8.67 -8.60 -13.97
N LEU A 206 -8.00 -9.75 -13.85
CA LEU A 206 -7.71 -10.39 -12.56
C LEU A 206 -6.53 -9.70 -11.86
N VAL A 207 -6.70 -9.35 -10.59
CA VAL A 207 -5.66 -8.82 -9.71
C VAL A 207 -5.67 -9.62 -8.41
N TYR A 208 -4.51 -9.97 -7.88
CA TYR A 208 -4.38 -10.55 -6.54
C TYR A 208 -4.05 -9.48 -5.52
N GLU A 209 -4.68 -9.52 -4.34
CA GLU A 209 -4.33 -8.67 -3.20
C GLU A 209 -3.82 -9.50 -2.02
N ALA A 210 -2.86 -8.95 -1.29
CA ALA A 210 -2.32 -9.53 -0.07
C ALA A 210 -2.16 -8.44 0.98
N HIS A 211 -2.36 -8.81 2.25
CA HIS A 211 -2.15 -7.92 3.38
C HIS A 211 -0.83 -8.25 4.06
N CYS A 212 -0.12 -7.21 4.50
CA CYS A 212 1.13 -7.34 5.23
C CYS A 212 1.15 -6.30 6.34
N TYR A 213 1.30 -6.77 7.58
CA TYR A 213 1.33 -5.93 8.77
C TYR A 213 2.72 -6.00 9.40
N MET A 214 3.19 -4.88 9.93
CA MET A 214 4.32 -4.89 10.84
C MET A 214 3.88 -5.51 12.17
N LEU A 215 4.73 -6.36 12.75
CA LEU A 215 4.46 -6.94 14.08
C LEU A 215 4.23 -5.79 15.07
N ARG A 216 3.05 -5.72 15.69
CA ARG A 216 2.86 -4.88 16.88
C ARG A 216 3.72 -5.53 17.97
N GLU A 217 4.72 -4.82 18.50
CA GLU A 217 5.68 -5.31 19.52
C GLU A 217 5.02 -5.63 20.89
N GLY A 218 3.85 -6.28 20.91
CA GLY A 218 3.16 -6.69 22.12
C GLY A 218 2.41 -5.58 22.87
N THR A 219 2.36 -4.34 22.37
CA THR A 219 1.66 -3.25 23.05
C THR A 219 0.13 -3.38 22.91
N VAL A 220 -0.50 -3.88 23.97
CA VAL A 220 -1.96 -3.94 24.13
C VAL A 220 -2.51 -2.52 24.37
N ASN A 221 -3.65 -2.17 23.75
CA ASN A 221 -4.32 -0.86 23.83
C ASN A 221 -3.59 0.34 23.18
N LEU A 222 -2.75 0.11 22.16
CA LEU A 222 -2.28 1.21 21.32
C LEU A 222 -3.46 1.82 20.56
N GLU A 223 -3.66 3.13 20.66
CA GLU A 223 -4.54 3.88 19.74
C GLU A 223 -4.13 3.55 18.30
N GLU A 224 -5.09 3.30 17.41
CA GLU A 224 -4.84 3.08 15.98
C GLU A 224 -4.44 4.40 15.29
N VAL A 225 -3.20 4.83 15.55
CA VAL A 225 -2.60 6.06 15.04
C VAL A 225 -2.10 5.94 13.59
N TYR A 226 -2.40 4.83 12.90
CA TYR A 226 -1.94 4.55 11.54
C TYR A 226 -2.77 5.24 10.45
N GLY A 227 -3.85 5.94 10.83
CA GLY A 227 -4.58 6.82 9.92
C GLY A 227 -3.68 7.93 9.38
N VAL A 228 -3.79 8.20 8.07
CA VAL A 228 -3.03 9.30 7.43
C VAL A 228 -3.37 10.65 8.08
N ASN A 229 -4.64 10.87 8.42
CA ASN A 229 -5.13 12.12 9.00
C ASN A 229 -5.20 12.07 10.53
N ASP A 230 -5.16 13.25 11.15
CA ASP A 230 -5.46 13.40 12.57
C ASP A 230 -6.97 13.25 12.87
N LEU A 231 -7.33 13.30 14.15
CA LEU A 231 -8.72 13.15 14.62
C LEU A 231 -9.69 14.20 14.02
N ASN A 232 -9.18 15.36 13.59
CA ASN A 232 -9.99 16.44 13.03
C ASN A 232 -10.14 16.34 11.52
N TRP A 233 -9.40 15.43 10.86
CA TRP A 233 -9.42 15.25 9.41
C TRP A 233 -8.97 16.49 8.61
N ASP A 234 -8.16 17.39 9.18
CA ASP A 234 -7.65 18.58 8.47
C ASP A 234 -6.14 18.61 8.19
N ARG A 235 -5.40 17.65 8.71
CA ARG A 235 -3.96 17.54 8.45
C ARG A 235 -3.44 16.11 8.61
N PRO A 236 -2.28 15.80 8.01
CA PRO A 236 -1.61 14.54 8.26
C PRO A 236 -1.25 14.39 9.74
N ARG A 237 -1.52 13.22 10.31
CA ARG A 237 -1.14 12.89 11.69
C ARG A 237 0.37 12.84 11.85
N ASN A 238 1.07 12.28 10.87
CA ASN A 238 2.52 12.20 10.85
C ASN A 238 3.07 12.68 9.49
N PRO A 239 3.43 13.96 9.35
CA PRO A 239 4.00 14.50 8.12
C PRO A 239 5.28 13.77 7.66
N ALA A 240 6.15 13.39 8.60
CA ALA A 240 7.38 12.66 8.30
C ALA A 240 7.10 11.25 7.73
N PHE A 241 5.98 10.64 8.10
CA PHE A 241 5.55 9.38 7.47
C PHE A 241 5.18 9.58 6.01
N LEU A 242 4.56 10.70 5.64
CA LEU A 242 4.26 11.01 4.24
C LEU A 242 5.53 11.21 3.39
N ASP A 243 6.62 11.68 4.00
CA ASP A 243 7.92 11.80 3.33
C ASP A 243 8.49 10.42 2.96
N ARG A 244 8.25 9.40 3.79
CA ARG A 244 8.59 7.98 3.50
C ARG A 244 7.84 7.42 2.30
N LEU A 245 6.70 8.01 1.96
CA LEU A 245 5.84 7.56 0.86
C LEU A 245 6.11 8.29 -0.47
N GLN A 246 7.16 9.11 -0.57
CA GLN A 246 7.43 9.95 -1.75
C GLN A 246 7.38 9.16 -3.07
N LEU A 247 8.10 8.05 -3.18
CA LEU A 247 8.15 7.28 -4.43
C LEU A 247 6.84 6.54 -4.74
N ILE A 248 6.03 6.19 -3.75
CA ILE A 248 4.73 5.51 -4.02
C ILE A 248 3.61 6.51 -4.34
N ARG A 249 3.83 7.80 -4.07
CA ARG A 249 2.89 8.91 -4.34
C ARG A 249 3.16 9.59 -5.69
N GLN A 250 4.02 9.02 -6.53
CA GLN A 250 4.31 9.51 -7.87
C GLN A 250 4.31 8.37 -8.89
N LEU A 251 4.17 8.71 -10.17
CA LEU A 251 4.38 7.75 -11.25
C LEU A 251 5.89 7.57 -11.46
N ASN A 252 6.42 6.39 -11.18
CA ASN A 252 7.83 6.09 -11.48
C ASN A 252 7.96 5.42 -12.85
N GLN A 253 6.99 4.60 -13.23
CA GLN A 253 7.03 3.85 -14.48
C GLN A 253 5.77 4.08 -15.31
N GLU A 254 5.97 4.39 -16.59
CA GLU A 254 4.95 4.39 -17.63
C GLU A 254 5.08 3.11 -18.47
N PRO A 255 4.10 2.19 -18.43
CA PRO A 255 4.21 0.89 -19.11
C PRO A 255 4.35 0.94 -20.64
N LYS A 256 3.94 2.06 -21.27
CA LYS A 256 3.90 2.22 -22.74
C LYS A 256 4.99 3.15 -23.28
N THR A 257 6.02 3.44 -22.49
CA THR A 257 7.11 4.32 -22.91
C THR A 257 8.24 3.57 -23.61
N ASN A 258 8.87 4.21 -24.59
CA ASN A 258 10.11 3.73 -25.22
C ASN A 258 11.36 4.30 -24.53
N ARG A 259 11.19 5.06 -23.43
CA ARG A 259 12.33 5.63 -22.70
C ARG A 259 13.16 4.52 -22.05
N PRO A 260 14.49 4.69 -21.99
CA PRO A 260 15.34 3.76 -21.26
C PRO A 260 14.91 3.71 -19.80
N THR A 261 14.92 2.51 -19.22
CA THR A 261 14.68 2.35 -17.78
C THR A 261 15.97 2.71 -17.04
N TYR A 262 15.84 3.65 -16.13
CA TYR A 262 16.86 4.02 -15.16
C TYR A 262 16.36 3.69 -13.75
N TYR A 263 17.20 3.89 -12.75
CA TYR A 263 16.90 3.53 -11.37
C TYR A 263 17.13 4.73 -10.45
N ILE A 264 16.24 4.89 -9.48
CA ILE A 264 16.35 5.86 -8.39
C ILE A 264 16.79 5.10 -7.14
N MET A 265 17.90 5.51 -6.52
CA MET A 265 18.34 4.90 -5.26
C MET A 265 17.63 5.58 -4.08
N PHE A 266 16.75 4.83 -3.44
CA PHE A 266 15.84 5.26 -2.39
C PHE A 266 16.29 4.76 -1.01
N HIS A 267 16.23 5.61 0.00
CA HIS A 267 16.51 5.27 1.39
C HIS A 267 15.19 5.16 2.18
N PRO A 268 14.66 3.95 2.45
CA PRO A 268 13.30 3.75 2.95
C PRO A 268 12.99 4.44 4.28
N GLN A 269 13.95 4.47 5.20
CA GLN A 269 13.74 5.05 6.54
C GLN A 269 13.49 6.56 6.50
N SER A 270 14.20 7.29 5.63
CA SER A 270 14.05 8.75 5.52
C SER A 270 13.06 9.17 4.43
N GLY A 271 12.73 8.28 3.49
CA GLY A 271 11.91 8.64 2.34
C GLY A 271 12.61 9.48 1.29
N GLN A 272 13.93 9.66 1.42
CA GLN A 272 14.74 10.48 0.53
C GLN A 272 15.46 9.62 -0.50
N CYS A 273 15.94 10.26 -1.55
CA CYS A 273 16.68 9.61 -2.63
C CYS A 273 18.10 10.16 -2.74
N VAL A 274 19.00 9.33 -3.25
CA VAL A 274 20.38 9.72 -3.48
C VAL A 274 20.47 10.78 -4.58
N HIS A 275 21.17 11.86 -4.25
CA HIS A 275 21.49 12.98 -5.13
C HIS A 275 23.00 13.23 -5.13
N ILE A 276 23.60 13.22 -6.31
CA ILE A 276 25.00 13.54 -6.52
C ILE A 276 25.13 15.07 -6.60
N GLY A 277 25.59 15.68 -5.52
CA GLY A 277 25.92 17.10 -5.46
C GLY A 277 27.28 17.40 -6.07
N LYS A 278 27.72 18.67 -5.97
CA LYS A 278 29.01 19.12 -6.51
C LYS A 278 30.21 18.53 -5.77
N THR A 279 30.08 18.36 -4.46
CA THR A 279 31.17 17.92 -3.57
C THR A 279 30.90 16.57 -2.95
N ASN A 280 29.64 16.30 -2.57
CA ASN A 280 29.24 15.12 -1.83
C ASN A 280 28.01 14.47 -2.46
N ILE A 281 27.84 13.18 -2.21
CA ILE A 281 26.59 12.46 -2.44
C ILE A 281 25.73 12.62 -1.18
N VAL A 282 24.48 13.03 -1.34
CA VAL A 282 23.57 13.32 -0.21
C VAL A 282 22.21 12.68 -0.44
N LEU A 283 21.44 12.53 0.63
CA LEU A 283 20.02 12.25 0.52
C LEU A 283 19.20 13.54 0.42
N ALA A 284 18.36 13.61 -0.60
CA ALA A 284 17.53 14.76 -0.92
C ALA A 284 16.12 14.32 -1.34
N ASN A 285 15.29 15.31 -1.70
CA ASN A 285 13.96 15.04 -2.24
C ASN A 285 14.05 14.17 -3.50
N CYS A 286 13.16 13.19 -3.65
CA CYS A 286 13.22 12.25 -4.78
C CYS A 286 12.97 12.89 -6.14
N LYS A 287 12.39 14.10 -6.20
CA LYS A 287 12.26 14.88 -7.44
C LYS A 287 13.59 15.36 -8.02
N THR A 288 14.64 15.43 -7.20
CA THR A 288 15.98 15.83 -7.62
C THR A 288 16.95 14.64 -7.59
N ALA A 289 16.45 13.41 -7.52
CA ALA A 289 17.30 12.22 -7.44
C ALA A 289 18.24 12.11 -8.64
N SER A 290 19.43 11.58 -8.38
CA SER A 290 20.32 11.13 -9.45
C SER A 290 19.87 9.77 -9.96
N TYR A 291 20.05 9.54 -11.26
CA TYR A 291 19.65 8.32 -11.94
C TYR A 291 20.83 7.36 -12.09
N TRP A 292 20.52 6.08 -11.98
CA TRP A 292 21.48 4.99 -12.05
C TRP A 292 21.09 4.03 -13.17
N ASP A 293 22.07 3.42 -13.82
CA ASP A 293 21.83 2.34 -14.77
C ASP A 293 21.35 1.07 -14.04
N GLN A 294 20.91 0.08 -14.82
CA GLN A 294 20.57 -1.22 -14.28
C GLN A 294 21.75 -1.84 -13.53
N HIS A 295 21.51 -2.16 -12.26
CA HIS A 295 22.45 -2.87 -11.41
C HIS A 295 22.20 -4.38 -11.49
N GLN A 296 23.27 -5.14 -11.70
CA GLN A 296 23.30 -6.59 -11.48
C GLN A 296 24.05 -6.85 -10.18
N ASP A 297 23.55 -7.78 -9.36
CA ASP A 297 24.17 -8.12 -8.08
C ASP A 297 25.64 -8.55 -8.25
N GLY A 298 26.54 -7.94 -7.49
CA GLY A 298 27.99 -8.10 -7.64
C GLY A 298 28.63 -7.24 -8.75
N GLY A 299 27.83 -6.45 -9.47
CA GLY A 299 28.25 -5.53 -10.53
C GLY A 299 28.40 -4.08 -10.07
N THR A 300 28.64 -3.19 -11.02
CA THR A 300 28.78 -1.75 -10.76
C THR A 300 27.41 -1.05 -10.66
N ILE A 301 27.31 -0.01 -9.83
CA ILE A 301 26.17 0.92 -9.85
C ILE A 301 26.63 2.18 -10.60
N LYS A 302 26.30 2.27 -11.90
CA LYS A 302 26.73 3.36 -12.78
C LYS A 302 25.75 4.52 -12.76
N VAL A 303 26.26 5.73 -12.87
CA VAL A 303 25.45 6.93 -13.03
C VAL A 303 24.89 6.95 -14.45
N ALA A 304 23.57 7.08 -14.59
CA ALA A 304 22.93 7.01 -15.90
C ALA A 304 23.45 8.11 -16.83
N GLY A 305 23.90 7.72 -18.02
CA GLY A 305 24.46 8.64 -19.03
C GLY A 305 25.86 9.17 -18.71
N SER A 306 26.57 8.57 -17.74
CA SER A 306 27.94 8.93 -17.36
C SER A 306 28.83 7.68 -17.27
N PRO A 307 30.15 7.77 -17.54
CA PRO A 307 31.07 6.66 -17.30
C PRO A 307 31.29 6.38 -15.80
N GLN A 308 30.87 7.31 -14.93
CA GLN A 308 31.12 7.23 -13.50
C GLN A 308 30.26 6.16 -12.81
N CYS A 309 30.81 5.54 -11.77
CA CYS A 309 30.09 4.62 -10.90
C CYS A 309 30.33 4.94 -9.42
N LEU A 310 29.40 4.49 -8.60
CA LEU A 310 29.50 4.56 -7.16
C LEU A 310 30.65 3.67 -6.66
N GLY A 311 31.49 4.22 -5.80
CA GLY A 311 32.62 3.53 -5.21
C GLY A 311 32.77 3.79 -3.72
N VAL A 312 33.40 2.83 -3.06
CA VAL A 312 33.80 2.90 -1.65
C VAL A 312 34.95 3.89 -1.46
N ALA A 313 34.91 4.62 -0.34
CA ALA A 313 35.98 5.56 0.06
C ALA A 313 36.67 5.18 1.38
N GLY A 314 36.28 4.07 2.00
CA GLY A 314 36.77 3.59 3.30
C GLY A 314 35.74 3.73 4.42
N ASP A 315 35.98 3.06 5.55
CA ASP A 315 35.04 3.05 6.68
C ASP A 315 34.90 4.44 7.32
N GLY A 316 33.66 4.94 7.37
CA GLY A 316 33.30 6.27 7.84
C GLY A 316 33.48 7.40 6.83
N ASN A 317 34.03 7.11 5.64
CA ASN A 317 34.30 8.12 4.63
C ASN A 317 33.10 8.33 3.68
N ALA A 318 33.00 9.53 3.11
CA ALA A 318 31.97 9.87 2.15
C ALA A 318 32.06 9.01 0.89
N ALA A 319 30.95 8.39 0.50
CA ALA A 319 30.85 7.67 -0.76
C ALA A 319 31.08 8.63 -1.94
N ARG A 320 31.66 8.13 -3.03
CA ARG A 320 32.03 8.94 -4.19
C ARG A 320 31.63 8.26 -5.49
N VAL A 321 31.50 9.06 -6.54
CA VAL A 321 31.45 8.56 -7.92
C VAL A 321 32.79 8.82 -8.60
N SER A 322 33.28 7.86 -9.38
CA SER A 322 34.54 7.98 -10.13
C SER A 322 34.48 7.20 -11.44
N ASP A 323 35.42 7.46 -12.34
CA ASP A 323 35.56 6.73 -13.61
C ASP A 323 36.21 5.34 -13.43
N ASP A 324 36.73 5.03 -12.23
CA ASP A 324 37.25 3.69 -11.92
C ASP A 324 36.13 2.75 -11.46
N CYS A 325 35.58 2.03 -12.43
CA CYS A 325 34.55 1.02 -12.23
C CYS A 325 35.08 -0.41 -12.27
N SER A 326 36.41 -0.57 -12.25
CA SER A 326 37.07 -1.87 -12.33
C SER A 326 37.43 -2.44 -10.95
N SER A 327 37.61 -1.56 -9.97
CA SER A 327 37.98 -1.92 -8.60
C SER A 327 36.91 -2.76 -7.90
N ASN A 328 37.32 -3.56 -6.92
CA ASN A 328 36.39 -4.30 -6.05
C ASN A 328 35.51 -3.35 -5.21
N GLY A 329 36.00 -2.15 -4.90
CA GLY A 329 35.24 -1.09 -4.23
C GLY A 329 34.16 -0.43 -5.07
N SER A 330 34.08 -0.77 -6.36
CA SER A 330 33.04 -0.32 -7.28
C SER A 330 32.01 -1.41 -7.59
N LYS A 331 32.17 -2.62 -7.02
CA LYS A 331 31.28 -3.77 -7.20
C LYS A 331 30.38 -3.94 -5.98
N TRP A 332 29.10 -3.64 -6.17
CA TRP A 332 28.09 -3.62 -5.11
C TRP A 332 27.23 -4.87 -5.17
N LYS A 333 26.75 -5.32 -4.01
CA LYS A 333 25.79 -6.42 -3.91
C LYS A 333 24.84 -6.25 -2.74
N TYR A 334 23.73 -6.96 -2.78
CA TYR A 334 22.82 -7.09 -1.66
C TYR A 334 23.39 -8.08 -0.64
N VAL A 335 23.84 -7.59 0.51
CA VAL A 335 24.61 -8.40 1.48
C VAL A 335 23.78 -9.01 2.62
N SER A 336 22.51 -8.62 2.77
CA SER A 336 21.63 -9.10 3.84
C SER A 336 20.41 -9.85 3.31
N SER A 337 19.78 -10.69 4.14
CA SER A 337 18.54 -11.39 3.76
C SER A 337 17.37 -10.44 3.48
N SER A 338 17.39 -9.23 4.06
CA SER A 338 16.41 -8.18 3.76
C SER A 338 16.48 -7.66 2.32
N GLY A 339 17.60 -7.88 1.62
CA GLY A 339 17.81 -7.38 0.26
C GLY A 339 17.91 -5.84 0.18
N LEU A 340 18.31 -5.18 1.27
CA LEU A 340 18.36 -3.71 1.35
C LEU A 340 19.74 -3.15 1.70
N HIS A 341 20.68 -3.95 2.20
CA HIS A 341 22.06 -3.50 2.39
C HIS A 341 22.83 -3.59 1.07
N LEU A 342 23.19 -2.46 0.48
CA LEU A 342 24.14 -2.41 -0.63
C LEU A 342 25.56 -2.36 -0.07
N GLY A 343 26.33 -3.43 -0.27
CA GLY A 343 27.70 -3.56 0.20
C GLY A 343 28.72 -3.78 -0.90
N ALA A 344 29.93 -3.23 -0.72
CA ALA A 344 31.09 -3.39 -1.61
C ALA A 344 32.37 -3.59 -0.79
N GLN A 345 33.41 -4.20 -1.39
CA GLN A 345 34.65 -4.48 -0.66
C GLN A 345 35.59 -3.28 -0.66
N ASP A 346 36.21 -2.99 0.48
CA ASP A 346 37.34 -2.08 0.54
C ASP A 346 38.63 -2.72 -0.05
N GLY A 347 39.74 -1.96 -0.01
CA GLY A 347 41.04 -2.45 -0.47
C GLY A 347 41.62 -3.60 0.35
N GLU A 348 41.06 -3.88 1.53
CA GLU A 348 41.44 -4.98 2.43
C GLU A 348 40.52 -6.21 2.28
N GLY A 349 39.49 -6.14 1.41
CA GLY A 349 38.53 -7.20 1.18
C GLY A 349 37.35 -7.24 2.16
N LYS A 350 37.24 -6.27 3.07
CA LYS A 350 36.12 -6.16 4.02
C LYS A 350 34.91 -5.49 3.36
N TYR A 351 33.71 -5.94 3.70
CA TYR A 351 32.49 -5.33 3.17
C TYR A 351 32.10 -4.07 3.94
N LEU A 352 31.91 -2.98 3.20
CA LEU A 352 31.30 -1.75 3.69
C LEU A 352 29.96 -1.55 2.98
N CYS A 353 28.95 -1.14 3.75
CA CYS A 353 27.62 -0.81 3.31
C CYS A 353 27.46 0.69 3.13
N LEU A 354 26.55 1.08 2.23
CA LEU A 354 26.05 2.45 2.20
C LEU A 354 25.34 2.79 3.50
N GLU A 355 25.58 3.99 4.01
CA GLU A 355 24.92 4.51 5.20
C GLU A 355 24.57 5.99 5.03
N ARG A 356 23.38 6.38 5.50
CA ARG A 356 23.02 7.77 5.67
C ARG A 356 23.71 8.34 6.91
N ASN A 357 24.59 9.33 6.74
CA ASN A 357 25.12 10.08 7.87
C ASN A 357 23.99 10.85 8.58
N ALA A 358 23.85 10.63 9.89
CA ALA A 358 22.78 11.22 10.68
C ALA A 358 22.89 12.75 10.80
N SER A 359 24.12 13.29 10.78
CA SER A 359 24.36 14.72 11.04
C SER A 359 24.03 15.63 9.86
N ASP A 360 24.35 15.21 8.63
CA ASP A 360 24.27 16.07 7.44
C ASP A 360 23.61 15.40 6.22
N SER A 361 23.12 14.16 6.37
CA SER A 361 22.54 13.34 5.29
C SER A 361 23.49 13.03 4.13
N THR A 362 24.80 13.24 4.31
CA THR A 362 25.83 12.76 3.38
C THR A 362 25.83 11.24 3.36
N LEU A 363 25.99 10.66 2.17
CA LEU A 363 26.12 9.21 2.00
C LEU A 363 27.56 8.81 2.30
N VAL A 364 27.74 7.90 3.26
CA VAL A 364 29.05 7.37 3.67
C VAL A 364 29.10 5.87 3.43
N THR A 365 30.31 5.31 3.43
CA THR A 365 30.51 3.85 3.48
C THR A 365 30.97 3.45 4.87
N LYS A 366 30.29 2.49 5.50
CA LYS A 366 30.64 1.99 6.83
C LYS A 366 30.53 0.49 6.93
N LYS A 367 31.10 -0.10 7.98
CA LYS A 367 30.85 -1.51 8.31
C LYS A 367 29.34 -1.82 8.28
N CYS A 368 28.98 -2.91 7.61
CA CYS A 368 27.58 -3.34 7.51
C CYS A 368 27.02 -3.68 8.90
N LEU A 369 25.89 -3.06 9.26
CA LEU A 369 25.19 -3.31 10.50
C LEU A 369 24.41 -4.62 10.40
N CYS A 370 24.37 -5.38 11.49
CA CYS A 370 23.58 -6.62 11.59
C CYS A 370 23.98 -7.75 10.61
N VAL A 371 25.08 -7.61 9.86
CA VAL A 371 25.57 -8.59 8.89
C VAL A 371 27.02 -8.96 9.23
N GLY A 372 27.32 -10.25 9.35
CA GLY A 372 28.67 -10.73 9.59
C GLY A 372 29.60 -10.56 8.38
N ASP A 373 30.91 -10.66 8.59
CA ASP A 373 31.90 -10.55 7.49
C ASP A 373 31.74 -11.69 6.45
N ASN A 374 31.12 -12.80 6.84
CA ASN A 374 30.72 -13.92 5.98
C ASN A 374 29.38 -13.70 5.25
N LEU A 375 28.76 -12.51 5.41
CA LEU A 375 27.49 -12.12 4.80
C LEU A 375 26.29 -12.95 5.27
N VAL A 376 26.40 -13.46 6.50
CA VAL A 376 25.29 -14.08 7.21
C VAL A 376 24.73 -13.07 8.20
N ASP A 377 23.42 -12.86 8.16
CA ASP A 377 22.71 -11.99 9.09
C ASP A 377 22.91 -12.47 10.53
N PHE A 378 23.19 -11.54 11.45
CA PHE A 378 23.23 -11.89 12.86
C PHE A 378 21.82 -12.24 13.36
N PRO A 379 21.68 -13.27 14.21
CA PRO A 379 20.37 -13.67 14.74
C PRO A 379 19.73 -12.58 15.62
N THR A 380 20.55 -11.69 16.17
CA THR A 380 20.13 -10.52 16.96
C THR A 380 21.02 -9.33 16.60
N CYS A 381 20.44 -8.14 16.52
CA CYS A 381 21.17 -6.92 16.27
C CYS A 381 20.73 -5.81 17.23
N ALA A 382 21.70 -5.16 17.89
CA ALA A 382 21.44 -4.03 18.77
C ALA A 382 21.42 -2.69 18.03
N ASP A 383 22.02 -2.65 16.83
CA ASP A 383 22.05 -1.48 15.97
C ASP A 383 20.79 -1.37 15.11
N ASN A 384 20.53 -0.17 14.60
CA ASN A 384 19.44 0.06 13.66
C ASN A 384 19.94 -0.09 12.21
N PRO A 385 19.70 -1.22 11.51
CA PRO A 385 20.19 -1.43 10.15
C PRO A 385 19.48 -0.54 9.12
N GLU A 386 18.34 0.05 9.45
CA GLU A 386 17.54 0.83 8.49
C GLU A 386 18.26 2.08 7.97
N VAL A 387 19.27 2.59 8.70
CA VAL A 387 20.13 3.71 8.23
C VAL A 387 21.04 3.30 7.08
N GLN A 388 21.17 1.99 6.82
CA GLN A 388 21.95 1.39 5.74
C GLN A 388 21.08 0.75 4.65
N TRP A 389 19.77 0.94 4.70
CA TRP A 389 18.85 0.36 3.73
C TRP A 389 18.69 1.24 2.50
N PHE A 390 18.97 0.66 1.34
CA PHE A 390 18.84 1.31 0.04
C PHE A 390 18.16 0.38 -0.95
N LYS A 391 17.24 0.93 -1.74
CA LYS A 391 16.53 0.22 -2.79
C LYS A 391 16.65 0.96 -4.11
N LEU A 392 17.02 0.24 -5.16
CA LEU A 392 16.97 0.76 -6.53
C LEU A 392 15.54 0.59 -7.04
N VAL A 393 14.85 1.71 -7.26
CA VAL A 393 13.47 1.74 -7.75
C VAL A 393 13.51 2.05 -9.24
N PRO A 394 12.96 1.18 -10.10
CA PRO A 394 12.96 1.42 -11.54
C PRO A 394 12.08 2.62 -11.89
N ALA A 395 12.55 3.43 -12.82
CA ALA A 395 11.86 4.60 -13.34
C ALA A 395 12.12 4.79 -14.84
N ASN A 396 11.11 5.29 -15.56
CA ASN A 396 11.20 5.53 -17.01
C ASN A 396 10.30 6.69 -17.49
N VAL A 397 9.83 7.53 -16.57
CA VAL A 397 8.95 8.69 -16.83
C VAL A 397 9.69 9.98 -17.11
#